data_AF-A0A1B8GZ48-F1
#
_entry.id   AF-A0A1B8GZ48-F1
#
_cell.length_a   1.000
_cell.length_b   1.000
_cell.length_c   1.000
_cell.angle_alpha   90.00
_cell.angle_beta   90.00
_cell.angle_gamma   90.00
#
_symmetry.space_group_name_H-M   'P 1'
#
loop_
_entity.id
_entity.type
_entity.pdbx_description
1 polymer ?
#
loop_
_entity_poly.entity_id
_entity_poly.type
_entity_poly.pdbx_seq_one_letter_code
_entity_poly.pdbx_strand_id
1 'polypeptide(L)'
;MYNHMEIITDTPAKEDSRQLLWEKLKCTTPESREYNILCDNLLAPVISDLKKFSYTEKIDRKMLLKILLSYDEYGIRQEFILSKLCQALPESLADSYLISLISTELNQQISVNNQLAFCQYNIR
;
A
#
# COMPACT_ATOMS: atom_id res chain seq x y z
N MET A 1 29.35 -12.01 -32.60
CA MET A 1 30.10 -12.07 -31.33
C MET A 1 30.50 -10.63 -31.01
N TYR A 2 30.06 -9.92 -29.97
CA TYR A 2 29.30 -10.21 -28.75
C TYR A 2 28.36 -9.03 -28.47
N ASN A 3 27.23 -9.33 -27.84
CA ASN A 3 26.21 -8.40 -27.40
C ASN A 3 26.76 -7.41 -26.35
N HIS A 4 26.50 -6.12 -26.51
CA HIS A 4 26.52 -5.20 -25.38
C HIS A 4 25.09 -5.00 -24.86
N MET A 5 24.93 -5.49 -23.64
CA MET A 5 23.81 -5.30 -22.70
C MET A 5 23.20 -3.91 -22.77
N GLU A 6 21.92 -3.85 -23.12
CA GLU A 6 21.03 -2.82 -22.59
C GLU A 6 20.72 -3.19 -21.13
N ILE A 7 21.30 -2.45 -20.19
CA ILE A 7 20.74 -2.30 -18.85
C ILE A 7 20.07 -0.93 -18.86
N ILE A 8 18.76 -0.90 -19.10
CA ILE A 8 17.93 0.27 -18.82
C ILE A 8 17.02 -0.13 -17.67
N THR A 9 17.45 0.22 -16.46
CA THR A 9 16.66 0.18 -15.24
C THR A 9 15.54 1.22 -15.33
N ASP A 10 14.36 0.78 -15.72
CA ASP A 10 13.16 1.60 -15.94
C ASP A 10 12.36 1.79 -14.62
N THR A 11 13.06 2.15 -13.54
CA THR A 11 12.50 2.15 -12.17
C THR A 11 12.42 3.52 -11.44
N PRO A 12 13.19 4.59 -11.75
CA PRO A 12 13.18 5.78 -10.90
C PRO A 12 11.90 6.64 -11.03
N ALA A 13 11.32 6.76 -12.22
CA ALA A 13 10.18 7.66 -12.45
C ALA A 13 8.91 7.31 -11.66
N LYS A 14 8.68 6.02 -11.38
CA LYS A 14 7.51 5.56 -10.61
C LYS A 14 7.66 5.84 -9.12
N GLU A 15 8.82 5.54 -8.55
CA GLU A 15 9.11 5.78 -7.12
C GLU A 15 9.06 7.28 -6.81
N ASP A 16 9.64 8.12 -7.67
CA ASP A 16 9.61 9.58 -7.52
C ASP A 16 8.18 10.13 -7.49
N SER A 17 7.29 9.59 -8.35
CA SER A 17 5.88 10.01 -8.39
C SER A 17 5.09 9.57 -7.15
N ARG A 18 5.35 8.38 -6.61
CA ARG A 18 4.64 7.87 -5.41
C ARG A 18 5.12 8.57 -4.15
N GLN A 19 6.42 8.82 -4.04
CA GLN A 19 6.99 9.58 -2.94
C GLN A 19 6.41 11.01 -2.92
N LEU A 20 6.24 11.65 -4.08
CA LEU A 20 5.60 12.96 -4.17
C LEU A 20 4.14 12.95 -3.68
N LEU A 21 3.37 11.90 -3.95
CA LEU A 21 2.01 11.75 -3.43
C LEU A 21 2.01 11.71 -1.90
N TRP A 22 2.92 10.96 -1.29
CA TRP A 22 3.06 10.89 0.16
C TRP A 22 3.46 12.22 0.78
N GLU A 23 4.42 12.94 0.19
CA GLU A 23 4.82 14.25 0.70
C GLU A 23 3.69 15.28 0.58
N LYS A 24 2.94 15.27 -0.53
CA LYS A 24 1.74 16.11 -0.65
C LYS A 24 0.71 15.76 0.43
N LEU A 25 0.39 14.48 0.58
CA LEU A 25 -0.61 14.00 1.52
C LEU A 25 -0.30 14.46 2.96
N LYS A 26 0.96 14.41 3.39
CA LYS A 26 1.40 14.89 4.72
C LYS A 26 1.08 16.36 4.97
N CYS A 27 1.09 17.19 3.93
CA CYS A 27 0.84 18.61 4.01
C CYS A 27 -0.61 18.99 3.67
N THR A 28 -1.47 18.01 3.36
CA THR A 28 -2.86 18.24 2.97
C THR A 28 -3.82 17.94 4.13
N THR A 29 -4.77 18.84 4.36
CA THR A 29 -5.77 18.69 5.42
C THR A 29 -6.71 17.50 5.16
N PRO A 30 -6.91 16.57 6.12
CA PRO A 30 -7.69 15.34 5.93
C PRO A 30 -9.13 15.51 5.43
N GLU A 31 -9.78 16.63 5.75
CA GLU A 31 -11.18 16.91 5.36
C GLU A 31 -11.28 17.49 3.94
N SER A 32 -10.17 17.81 3.30
CA SER A 32 -10.16 18.44 1.98
C SER A 32 -10.47 17.44 0.86
N ARG A 33 -11.07 17.94 -0.22
CA ARG A 33 -11.23 17.17 -1.45
C ARG A 33 -9.87 16.71 -2.01
N GLU A 34 -8.85 17.54 -1.89
CA GLU A 34 -7.50 17.23 -2.35
C GLU A 34 -6.92 16.01 -1.62
N TYR A 35 -7.12 15.92 -0.31
CA TYR A 35 -6.68 14.78 0.48
C TYR A 35 -7.31 13.46 0.00
N ASN A 36 -8.61 13.48 -0.29
CA ASN A 36 -9.31 12.32 -0.82
C ASN A 36 -8.77 11.92 -2.20
N ILE A 37 -8.50 12.89 -3.09
CA ILE A 37 -7.88 12.63 -4.40
C ILE A 37 -6.49 11.99 -4.23
N LEU A 38 -5.68 12.48 -3.27
CA LEU A 38 -4.37 11.90 -2.99
C LEU A 38 -4.49 10.47 -2.45
N CYS A 39 -5.47 10.20 -1.58
CA CYS A 39 -5.77 8.84 -1.13
C CYS A 39 -6.15 7.94 -2.30
N ASP A 40 -7.07 8.37 -3.17
CA ASP A 40 -7.50 7.61 -4.34
C ASP A 40 -6.33 7.30 -5.28
N ASN A 41 -5.44 8.26 -5.51
CA ASN A 41 -4.24 8.07 -6.32
C ASN A 41 -3.26 7.07 -5.70
N LEU A 42 -3.13 7.06 -4.36
CA LEU A 42 -2.29 6.09 -3.65
C LEU A 42 -2.88 4.68 -3.69
N LEU A 43 -4.21 4.56 -3.63
CA LEU A 43 -4.96 3.29 -3.63
C LEU A 43 -5.13 2.68 -5.01
N ALA A 44 -5.32 3.50 -6.05
CA ALA A 44 -5.61 3.06 -7.41
C ALA A 44 -4.70 1.94 -7.93
N PRO A 45 -3.36 2.01 -7.83
CA PRO A 45 -2.51 0.93 -8.31
C PRO A 45 -2.62 -0.34 -7.46
N VAL A 46 -2.80 -0.21 -6.14
CA VAL A 46 -3.01 -1.35 -5.22
C VAL A 46 -4.31 -2.07 -5.57
N ILE A 47 -5.40 -1.32 -5.75
CA ILE A 47 -6.70 -1.83 -6.17
C ILE A 47 -6.60 -2.50 -7.55
N SER A 48 -5.86 -1.92 -8.48
CA SER A 48 -5.67 -2.48 -9.82
C SER A 48 -5.02 -3.86 -9.76
N ASP A 49 -3.96 -4.03 -8.96
CA ASP A 49 -3.32 -5.34 -8.78
C ASP A 49 -4.22 -6.31 -8.03
N LEU A 50 -4.91 -5.88 -6.96
CA LEU A 50 -5.89 -6.74 -6.27
C LEU A 50 -6.93 -7.28 -7.26
N LYS A 51 -7.50 -6.43 -8.14
CA LYS A 51 -8.43 -6.86 -9.19
C LYS A 51 -7.79 -7.87 -10.14
N LYS A 52 -6.58 -7.57 -10.61
CA LYS A 52 -5.85 -8.45 -11.54
C LYS A 52 -5.69 -9.86 -10.96
N PHE A 53 -5.26 -9.96 -9.70
CA PHE A 53 -5.06 -11.25 -9.05
C PHE A 53 -6.38 -11.94 -8.68
N SER A 54 -7.42 -11.20 -8.27
CA SER A 54 -8.72 -11.79 -7.94
C SER A 54 -9.38 -12.47 -9.13
N TYR A 55 -9.09 -12.03 -10.37
CA TYR A 55 -9.58 -12.70 -11.58
C TYR A 55 -8.87 -14.02 -11.89
N THR A 56 -7.64 -14.20 -11.39
CA THR A 56 -6.82 -15.39 -11.68
C THR A 56 -6.83 -16.40 -10.56
N GLU A 57 -6.85 -15.96 -9.30
CA GLU A 57 -6.76 -16.82 -8.12
C GLU A 57 -7.27 -16.13 -6.85
N LYS A 58 -7.45 -16.92 -5.79
CA LYS A 58 -7.80 -16.39 -4.48
C LYS A 58 -6.58 -15.70 -3.86
N ILE A 59 -6.73 -14.43 -3.47
CA ILE A 59 -5.64 -13.63 -2.88
C ILE A 59 -5.39 -14.09 -1.44
N ASP A 60 -4.31 -14.82 -1.21
CA ASP A 60 -3.88 -15.16 0.15
C ASP A 60 -3.08 -14.02 0.82
N ARG A 61 -2.70 -14.22 2.08
CA ARG A 61 -1.89 -13.26 2.85
C ARG A 61 -0.57 -12.92 2.16
N LYS A 62 0.10 -13.92 1.58
CA LYS A 62 1.42 -13.74 0.96
C LYS A 62 1.30 -12.87 -0.29
N MET A 63 0.25 -13.08 -1.09
CA MET A 63 -0.05 -12.27 -2.25
C MET A 63 -0.40 -10.83 -1.87
N LEU A 64 -1.27 -10.64 -0.87
CA LEU A 64 -1.63 -9.32 -0.37
C LEU A 64 -0.37 -8.53 0.03
N LEU A 65 0.51 -9.14 0.84
CA LEU A 65 1.76 -8.52 1.26
C LEU A 65 2.70 -8.21 0.09
N LYS A 66 2.78 -9.11 -0.90
CA LYS A 66 3.59 -8.90 -2.09
C LYS A 66 3.08 -7.69 -2.90
N ILE A 67 1.77 -7.55 -3.05
CA ILE A 67 1.16 -6.40 -3.71
C ILE A 67 1.51 -5.13 -2.95
N LEU A 68 1.29 -5.09 -1.63
CA LEU A 68 1.57 -3.91 -0.80
C LEU A 68 3.06 -3.51 -0.85
N LEU A 69 3.97 -4.48 -0.76
CA LEU A 69 5.42 -4.24 -0.83
C LEU A 69 5.89 -3.75 -2.20
N SER A 70 5.12 -3.96 -3.26
CA SER A 70 5.43 -3.41 -4.58
C SER A 70 5.20 -1.91 -4.67
N TYR A 71 4.50 -1.33 -3.68
CA TYR A 71 4.11 0.08 -3.67
C TYR A 71 4.66 0.83 -2.46
N ASP A 72 4.60 0.26 -1.26
CA ASP A 72 5.06 0.93 -0.05
C ASP A 72 5.84 -0.03 0.84
N GLU A 73 6.86 0.51 1.50
CA GLU A 73 7.58 -0.20 2.55
C GLU A 73 6.65 -0.55 3.71
N TYR A 74 6.93 -1.70 4.34
CA TYR A 74 6.23 -2.13 5.54
C TYR A 74 6.38 -1.09 6.66
N GLY A 75 5.27 -0.73 7.31
CA GLY A 75 5.22 0.29 8.36
C GLY A 75 4.01 1.20 8.21
N ILE A 76 4.14 2.46 8.63
CA ILE A 76 3.02 3.43 8.68
C ILE A 76 2.36 3.63 7.31
N ARG A 77 3.11 3.55 6.21
CA ARG A 77 2.54 3.71 4.86
C ARG A 77 1.63 2.55 4.49
N GLN A 78 2.08 1.30 4.66
CA GLN A 78 1.23 0.13 4.42
C GLN A 78 0.03 0.09 5.37
N GLU A 79 0.22 0.44 6.64
CA GLU A 79 -0.88 0.55 7.62
C GLU A 79 -1.95 1.54 7.12
N PHE A 80 -1.52 2.72 6.64
CA PHE A 80 -2.41 3.71 6.08
C PHE A 80 -3.16 3.18 4.84
N ILE A 81 -2.46 2.54 3.91
CA ILE A 81 -3.08 1.94 2.70
C ILE A 81 -4.12 0.89 3.10
N LEU A 82 -3.79 0.00 4.03
CA LEU A 82 -4.70 -1.02 4.54
C LEU A 82 -5.94 -0.40 5.21
N SER A 83 -5.75 0.63 6.03
CA SER A 83 -6.85 1.39 6.65
C SER A 83 -7.79 1.98 5.60
N LYS A 84 -7.24 2.57 4.54
CA LYS A 84 -8.02 3.14 3.44
C LYS A 84 -8.69 2.08 2.58
N LEU A 85 -8.05 0.93 2.35
CA LEU A 85 -8.68 -0.21 1.69
C LEU A 85 -9.88 -0.74 2.48
N CYS A 86 -9.81 -0.82 3.81
CA CYS A 86 -10.96 -1.20 4.64
C CYS A 86 -12.17 -0.26 4.45
N GLN A 87 -11.94 1.02 4.14
CA GLN A 87 -12.99 2.03 4.00
C GLN A 87 -13.55 2.11 2.56
N ALA A 88 -12.70 1.88 1.56
CA ALA A 88 -12.99 2.17 0.16
C ALA A 88 -12.71 0.99 -0.78
N LEU A 89 -12.86 -0.25 -0.29
CA LEU A 89 -12.71 -1.42 -1.15
C LEU A 89 -13.83 -1.42 -2.21
N PRO A 90 -13.50 -1.53 -3.50
CA PRO A 90 -14.51 -1.61 -4.54
C PRO A 90 -15.40 -2.84 -4.36
N GLU A 91 -16.69 -2.72 -4.71
CA GLU A 91 -17.65 -3.82 -4.60
C GLU A 91 -17.21 -5.09 -5.34
N SER A 92 -16.53 -4.94 -6.49
CA SER A 92 -15.96 -6.06 -7.26
C SER A 92 -14.90 -6.88 -6.50
N LEU A 93 -14.37 -6.33 -5.40
CA LEU A 93 -13.38 -6.95 -4.51
C LEU A 93 -13.94 -7.21 -3.11
N ALA A 94 -15.17 -6.79 -2.81
CA ALA A 94 -15.73 -6.78 -1.47
C ALA A 94 -16.24 -8.15 -1.01
N ASP A 95 -15.46 -9.21 -1.27
CA ASP A 95 -15.75 -10.52 -0.71
C ASP A 95 -15.32 -10.59 0.77
N SER A 96 -16.06 -11.38 1.56
CA SER A 96 -15.87 -11.46 3.02
C SER A 96 -14.48 -11.97 3.41
N TYR A 97 -13.85 -12.77 2.56
CA TYR A 97 -12.53 -13.31 2.82
C TYR A 97 -11.44 -12.25 2.62
N LEU A 98 -11.46 -11.51 1.51
CA LEU A 98 -10.48 -10.44 1.28
C LEU A 98 -10.62 -9.33 2.32
N ILE A 99 -11.84 -8.95 2.68
CA ILE A 99 -12.10 -7.97 3.75
C ILE A 99 -11.50 -8.44 5.08
N SER A 100 -11.73 -9.71 5.44
CA SER A 100 -11.18 -10.30 6.67
C SER A 100 -9.65 -10.34 6.64
N LEU A 101 -9.07 -10.67 5.48
CA LEU A 101 -7.63 -10.71 5.29
C LEU A 101 -7.00 -9.32 5.46
N ILE A 102 -7.54 -8.29 4.80
CA ILE A 102 -7.08 -6.90 4.91
C ILE A 102 -7.19 -6.43 6.36
N SER A 103 -8.31 -6.69 7.03
CA SER A 103 -8.53 -6.28 8.43
C SER A 103 -7.56 -6.98 9.39
N THR A 104 -7.28 -8.26 9.17
CA THR A 104 -6.32 -9.02 9.98
C THR A 104 -4.91 -8.47 9.81
N GLU A 105 -4.51 -8.19 8.57
CA GLU A 105 -3.19 -7.62 8.29
C GLU A 105 -3.06 -6.20 8.87
N LEU A 106 -4.09 -5.36 8.76
CA LEU A 106 -4.10 -4.03 9.37
C LEU A 106 -3.85 -4.09 10.88
N ASN A 107 -4.57 -4.96 11.60
CA ASN A 107 -4.40 -5.13 13.04
C ASN A 107 -3.00 -5.64 13.40
N GLN A 108 -2.45 -6.56 12.60
CA GLN A 108 -1.08 -7.05 12.77
C GLN A 108 -0.07 -5.91 12.63
N GLN A 109 -0.19 -5.07 11.58
CA GLN A 109 0.73 -3.96 11.35
C GLN A 109 0.64 -2.90 12.44
N ILE A 110 -0.58 -2.53 12.87
CA ILE A 110 -0.79 -1.60 14.00
C ILE A 110 -0.10 -2.12 15.26
N SER A 111 -0.25 -3.42 15.56
CA SER A 111 0.39 -4.03 16.74
C SER A 111 1.91 -3.93 16.67
N VAL A 112 2.51 -4.25 15.53
CA VAL A 112 3.96 -4.17 15.32
C VAL A 112 4.46 -2.71 15.38
N ASN A 113 3.78 -1.79 14.70
CA ASN A 113 4.17 -0.37 14.68
C ASN A 113 4.10 0.25 16.09
N ASN A 114 3.08 -0.09 16.88
CA ASN A 114 2.96 0.35 18.27
C ASN A 114 4.08 -0.21 19.16
N GLN A 115 4.46 -1.48 18.99
CA GLN A 115 5.59 -2.07 19.72
C GLN A 115 6.91 -1.38 19.36
N LEU A 116 7.14 -1.13 18.07
CA LEU A 116 8.35 -0.43 17.62
C LEU A 116 8.42 0.99 18.18
N ALA A 117 7.32 1.74 18.16
CA ALA A 117 7.24 3.06 18.75
C ALA A 117 7.56 3.01 20.25
N PHE A 118 6.95 2.09 21.00
CA PHE A 118 7.22 1.91 22.43
C PHE A 118 8.70 1.60 22.72
N CYS A 119 9.32 0.69 21.95
CA CYS A 119 10.75 0.39 22.07
C CYS A 119 11.62 1.64 21.83
N GLN A 120 11.30 2.47 20.84
CA GLN A 120 12.04 3.70 20.55
C GLN A 120 11.91 4.75 21.67
N TYR A 121 10.75 4.83 22.32
CA TYR A 121 10.54 5.74 23.46
C TYR A 121 11.32 5.32 24.71
N ASN A 122 11.52 4.02 24.96
CA ASN A 122 12.24 3.53 26.14
C ASN A 122 13.77 3.57 26.02
N ILE A 123 14.31 3.96 24.86
CA ILE A 123 15.76 4.09 24.61
C ILE A 123 16.21 5.56 24.74
N ARG A 124 15.29 6.51 24.94
CA ARG A 124 15.58 7.94 25.20
C ARG A 124 15.56 8.26 26.68
#